data_AF-A0A359CUU0-F1
#
_entry.id   AF-A0A359CUU0-F1
#
_cell.length_a   1.000
_cell.length_b   1.000
_cell.length_c   1.000
_cell.angle_alpha   90.00
_cell.angle_beta   90.00
_cell.angle_gamma   90.00
#
_symmetry.space_group_name_H-M   'P 1'
#
loop_
_entity.id
_entity.type
_entity.pdbx_description
1 polymer ?
#
loop_
_entity_poly.entity_id
_entity_poly.type
_entity_poly.pdbx_seq_one_letter_code
_entity_poly.pdbx_strand_id
1 'polypeptide(L)'
;MALIITILYLFNPLQIPDQWQVLFENDQIKIEKMQSDCLDAVNGINQSKILLKFTNKTTAKLKISYEKKLIYTLDSGNDKDTKTDRTYDVILEAGQSKQGTCENRDKNLFVFEKYLDRSASELKKYELINIKTQTVE
;
A
#
# COMPACT_ATOMS: atom_id res chain seq x y z
N MET A 1 -34.53 -40.70 -18.21
CA MET A 1 -33.60 -40.57 -17.08
C MET A 1 -32.45 -39.71 -17.59
N ALA A 2 -32.47 -38.40 -17.32
CA ALA A 2 -31.49 -37.46 -17.87
C ALA A 2 -30.43 -37.17 -16.79
N LEU A 3 -29.18 -37.48 -17.11
CA LEU A 3 -28.02 -37.29 -16.24
C LEU A 3 -27.57 -35.83 -16.34
N ILE A 4 -27.82 -35.03 -15.30
CA ILE A 4 -27.33 -33.65 -15.22
C ILE A 4 -25.90 -33.70 -14.65
N ILE A 5 -24.91 -33.45 -15.51
CA ILE A 5 -23.51 -33.30 -15.11
C ILE A 5 -23.31 -31.85 -14.68
N THR A 6 -23.29 -31.61 -13.37
CA THR A 6 -22.99 -30.30 -12.80
C THR A 6 -21.48 -30.07 -12.83
N ILE A 7 -21.00 -29.31 -13.81
CA ILE A 7 -19.59 -28.90 -13.89
C ILE A 7 -19.34 -27.82 -12.83
N LEU A 8 -18.65 -28.20 -11.76
CA LEU A 8 -18.13 -27.28 -10.75
C LEU A 8 -16.93 -26.53 -11.36
N TYR A 9 -17.17 -25.29 -11.81
CA TYR A 9 -16.10 -24.37 -12.17
C TYR A 9 -15.38 -23.89 -10.91
N LEU A 10 -14.18 -24.43 -10.66
CA LEU A 10 -13.23 -23.86 -9.72
C LEU A 10 -12.71 -22.54 -10.31
N PHE A 11 -13.41 -21.44 -10.01
CA PHE A 11 -12.90 -20.09 -10.27
C PHE A 11 -11.74 -19.80 -9.32
N ASN A 12 -10.51 -19.97 -9.81
CA ASN A 12 -9.38 -19.30 -9.18
C ASN A 12 -9.47 -17.81 -9.57
N PRO A 13 -9.63 -16.88 -8.61
CA PRO A 13 -9.63 -15.47 -8.94
C PRO A 13 -8.26 -15.11 -9.52
N LEU A 14 -8.25 -14.70 -10.79
CA LEU A 14 -7.09 -14.08 -11.41
C LEU A 14 -6.78 -12.80 -10.61
N GLN A 15 -5.63 -12.73 -9.96
CA GLN A 15 -5.17 -11.46 -9.37
C GLN A 15 -4.86 -10.51 -10.52
N ILE A 16 -5.75 -9.54 -10.76
CA ILE A 16 -5.54 -8.47 -11.72
C ILE A 16 -4.51 -7.51 -11.10
N PRO A 17 -3.33 -7.31 -11.72
CA PRO A 17 -2.20 -6.59 -11.10
C PRO A 17 -2.46 -5.11 -10.80
N ASP A 18 -3.57 -4.53 -11.27
CA ASP A 18 -3.88 -3.10 -11.12
C ASP A 18 -5.06 -2.82 -10.17
N GLN A 19 -5.45 -3.77 -9.34
CA GLN A 19 -6.56 -3.58 -8.40
C GLN A 19 -6.09 -3.18 -7.01
N TRP A 20 -6.70 -2.12 -6.48
CA TRP A 20 -6.56 -1.70 -5.09
C TRP A 20 -7.06 -2.80 -4.14
N GLN A 21 -6.19 -3.27 -3.25
CA GLN A 21 -6.49 -4.27 -2.23
C GLN A 21 -6.68 -3.59 -0.88
N VAL A 22 -7.76 -3.89 -0.17
CA VAL A 22 -8.00 -3.34 1.17
C VAL A 22 -6.95 -3.89 2.14
N LEU A 23 -6.22 -2.97 2.80
CA LEU A 23 -5.28 -3.27 3.88
C LEU A 23 -5.92 -3.18 5.26
N PHE A 24 -6.78 -2.17 5.43
CA PHE A 24 -7.42 -1.86 6.70
C PHE A 24 -8.72 -1.12 6.41
N GLU A 25 -9.78 -1.46 7.13
CA GLU A 25 -11.05 -0.75 7.04
C GLU A 25 -11.77 -0.77 8.38
N ASN A 26 -12.33 0.38 8.75
CA ASN A 26 -13.30 0.52 9.83
C ASN A 26 -14.38 1.54 9.43
N ASP A 27 -15.17 1.99 10.39
CA ASP A 27 -16.26 2.95 10.13
C ASP A 27 -15.75 4.34 9.72
N GLN A 28 -14.52 4.70 10.11
CA GLN A 28 -13.97 6.04 9.89
C GLN A 28 -13.08 6.12 8.65
N ILE A 29 -12.32 5.08 8.35
CA ILE A 29 -11.31 5.10 7.29
C ILE A 29 -11.24 3.77 6.53
N LYS A 30 -10.82 3.88 5.27
CA LYS A 30 -10.38 2.76 4.45
C LYS A 30 -8.97 3.02 3.94
N ILE A 31 -8.08 2.04 4.10
CA ILE A 31 -6.71 2.06 3.57
C ILE A 31 -6.58 0.92 2.58
N GLU A 32 -6.14 1.24 1.37
CA GLU A 32 -5.92 0.29 0.29
C GLU A 32 -4.47 0.36 -0.18
N LYS A 33 -4.01 -0.71 -0.83
CA LYS A 33 -2.71 -0.76 -1.51
C LYS A 33 -2.81 -1.23 -2.94
N MET A 34 -1.80 -0.86 -3.73
CA MET A 34 -1.56 -1.40 -5.06
C MET A 34 -0.05 -1.45 -5.29
N GLN A 35 0.47 -2.55 -5.85
CA GLN A 35 1.87 -2.59 -6.32
C GLN A 35 1.95 -1.92 -7.68
N SER A 36 3.02 -1.15 -7.92
CA SER A 36 3.20 -0.43 -9.17
C SER A 36 4.67 -0.25 -9.50
N ASP A 37 5.01 -0.55 -10.75
CA ASP A 37 6.33 -0.30 -11.32
C ASP A 37 6.41 1.15 -11.80
N CYS A 38 7.23 1.94 -11.11
CA CYS A 38 7.41 3.36 -11.35
C CYS A 38 8.72 3.61 -12.10
N LEU A 39 8.60 4.02 -13.36
CA LEU A 39 9.73 4.31 -14.24
C LEU A 39 9.98 5.82 -14.29
N ASP A 40 11.08 6.29 -13.68
CA ASP A 40 11.53 7.68 -13.79
C ASP A 40 12.71 7.74 -14.76
N ALA A 41 12.39 7.79 -16.06
CA ALA A 41 13.37 7.81 -17.13
C ALA A 41 14.26 9.07 -17.09
N VAL A 42 13.75 10.20 -16.58
CA VAL A 42 14.49 11.46 -16.50
C VAL A 42 15.61 11.36 -15.48
N ASN A 43 15.34 10.74 -14.32
CA ASN A 43 16.32 10.59 -13.25
C ASN A 43 17.05 9.23 -13.25
N GLY A 44 16.69 8.32 -14.16
CA GLY A 44 17.24 6.96 -14.22
C GLY A 44 16.92 6.14 -12.95
N ILE A 45 15.73 6.35 -12.38
CA ILE A 45 15.27 5.68 -11.15
C ILE A 45 14.05 4.84 -11.48
N ASN A 46 14.22 3.52 -11.59
CA ASN A 46 13.14 2.58 -11.81
C ASN A 46 12.90 1.77 -10.53
N GLN A 47 11.69 1.86 -9.97
CA GLN A 47 11.37 1.29 -8.66
C GLN A 47 10.00 0.63 -8.67
N SER A 48 9.89 -0.55 -8.05
CA SER A 48 8.58 -1.04 -7.60
C SER A 48 8.21 -0.34 -6.30
N LYS A 49 6.95 0.11 -6.20
CA LYS A 49 6.39 0.73 -5.01
C LYS A 49 5.05 0.08 -4.67
N ILE A 50 4.79 -0.06 -3.37
CA ILE A 50 3.43 -0.26 -2.85
C ILE A 50 2.82 1.12 -2.66
N LEU A 51 1.92 1.51 -3.54
CA LEU A 51 1.14 2.75 -3.42
C LEU A 51 0.01 2.55 -2.40
N LEU A 52 -0.27 3.59 -1.62
CA LEU A 52 -1.30 3.60 -0.60
C LEU A 52 -2.41 4.57 -0.96
N LYS A 53 -3.65 4.18 -0.69
CA LYS A 53 -4.82 5.04 -0.82
C LYS A 53 -5.56 5.08 0.49
N PHE A 54 -5.85 6.29 0.96
CA PHE A 54 -6.59 6.56 2.19
C PHE A 54 -7.91 7.20 1.80
N THR A 55 -9.01 6.70 2.36
CA THR A 55 -10.36 7.23 2.19
C THR A 55 -10.94 7.57 3.54
N ASN A 56 -11.37 8.81 3.73
CA ASN A 56 -12.15 9.25 4.88
C ASN A 56 -13.62 8.89 4.64
N LYS A 57 -14.20 8.05 5.49
CA LYS A 57 -15.60 7.60 5.41
C LYS A 57 -16.54 8.46 6.26
N THR A 58 -16.00 9.47 6.96
CA THR A 58 -16.74 10.34 7.87
C THR A 58 -17.14 11.66 7.19
N THR A 59 -18.01 12.40 7.87
CA THR A 59 -18.44 13.76 7.51
C THR A 59 -17.54 14.85 8.11
N ALA A 60 -16.49 14.49 8.83
CA ALA A 60 -15.56 15.42 9.44
C ALA A 60 -14.16 15.30 8.82
N LYS A 61 -13.35 16.34 8.95
CA LYS A 61 -11.93 16.29 8.57
C LYS A 61 -11.17 15.38 9.53
N LEU A 62 -10.37 14.47 8.98
CA LEU A 62 -9.60 13.49 9.75
C LEU A 62 -8.11 13.64 9.52
N LYS A 63 -7.34 13.55 10.60
CA LYS A 63 -5.92 13.20 10.60
C LYS A 63 -5.80 11.70 10.87
N ILE A 64 -5.08 11.01 9.99
CA ILE A 64 -4.77 9.59 10.09
C ILE A 64 -3.29 9.47 10.38
N SER A 65 -2.93 8.92 11.52
CA SER A 65 -1.56 8.67 11.95
C SER A 65 -1.28 7.18 11.96
N TYR A 66 -0.12 6.76 11.45
CA TYR A 66 0.26 5.36 11.41
C TYR A 66 1.77 5.18 11.37
N GLU A 67 2.23 3.95 11.61
CA GLU A 67 3.63 3.56 11.50
C GLU A 67 3.80 2.46 10.44
N LYS A 68 5.00 2.38 9.87
CA LYS A 68 5.36 1.35 8.90
C LYS A 68 6.35 0.37 9.53
N LYS A 69 5.97 -0.89 9.61
CA LYS A 69 6.87 -1.97 10.00
C LYS A 69 7.32 -2.70 8.74
N LEU A 70 8.57 -2.47 8.35
CA LEU A 70 9.14 -2.99 7.12
C LEU A 70 10.33 -3.89 7.44
N ILE A 71 10.46 -4.98 6.70
CA ILE A 71 11.65 -5.81 6.71
C ILE A 71 12.17 -5.86 5.28
N TYR A 72 13.43 -5.48 5.08
CA TYR A 72 14.11 -5.60 3.80
C TYR A 72 15.17 -6.68 3.87
N THR A 73 15.27 -7.48 2.82
CA THR A 73 16.45 -8.30 2.57
C THR A 73 17.48 -7.41 1.88
N LEU A 74 18.65 -7.24 2.50
CA LEU A 74 19.77 -6.47 1.96
C LEU A 74 20.48 -7.25 0.85
N ASP A 75 21.29 -6.57 0.03
CA ASP A 75 22.15 -7.25 -0.97
C ASP A 75 23.08 -8.29 -0.37
N SER A 76 23.44 -8.13 0.91
CA SER A 76 24.25 -9.12 1.64
C SER A 76 23.46 -10.38 2.01
N GLY A 77 22.17 -10.48 1.68
CA GLY A 77 21.26 -11.57 2.04
C GLY A 77 20.68 -11.50 3.46
N ASN A 78 21.06 -10.49 4.26
CA ASN A 78 20.58 -10.34 5.62
C ASN A 78 19.26 -9.57 5.66
N ASP A 79 18.34 -9.99 6.51
CA ASP A 79 17.13 -9.23 6.77
C ASP A 79 17.40 -8.09 7.76
N LYS A 80 16.85 -6.92 7.46
CA LYS A 80 16.92 -5.73 8.31
C LYS A 80 15.53 -5.16 8.51
N ASP A 81 15.10 -5.07 9.77
CA ASP A 81 13.92 -4.33 10.17
C ASP A 81 14.21 -2.81 10.05
N THR A 82 13.29 -2.06 9.45
CA THR A 82 13.39 -0.60 9.36
C THR A 82 12.63 0.09 10.47
N LYS A 83 12.29 -0.59 11.57
CA LYS A 83 11.63 -0.01 12.73
C LYS A 83 12.21 1.36 13.05
N THR A 84 11.48 2.37 12.61
CA THR A 84 11.70 3.75 12.96
C THR A 84 10.52 4.12 13.81
N ASP A 85 10.73 4.81 14.92
CA ASP A 85 9.67 5.45 15.73
C ASP A 85 9.02 6.64 14.96
N ARG A 86 8.99 6.55 13.62
CA ARG A 86 8.48 7.55 12.72
C ARG A 86 7.01 7.29 12.48
N THR A 87 6.21 8.22 12.95
CA THR A 87 4.80 8.33 12.58
C THR A 87 4.67 9.04 11.22
N TYR A 88 3.73 8.55 10.42
CA TYR A 88 3.30 9.12 9.14
C TYR A 88 1.89 9.65 9.31
N ASP A 89 1.59 10.77 8.64
CA ASP A 89 0.33 11.48 8.79
C ASP A 89 -0.30 11.77 7.43
N VAL A 90 -1.60 11.49 7.32
CA VAL A 90 -2.44 11.85 6.17
C VAL A 90 -3.65 12.62 6.68
N ILE A 91 -3.83 13.85 6.18
CA ILE A 91 -5.02 14.67 6.48
C ILE A 91 -5.97 14.58 5.30
N LEU A 92 -7.24 14.30 5.57
CA LEU A 92 -8.31 14.17 4.59
C LEU A 92 -9.51 15.01 5.02
N GLU A 93 -10.06 15.77 4.08
CA GLU A 93 -11.39 16.37 4.23
C GLU A 93 -12.47 15.29 4.33
N ALA A 94 -13.68 15.67 4.74
CA ALA A 94 -14.84 14.79 4.81
C ALA A 94 -15.08 14.07 3.46
N GLY A 95 -15.24 12.75 3.49
CA GLY A 95 -15.45 11.93 2.29
C GLY A 95 -14.26 11.85 1.32
N GLN A 96 -13.14 12.55 1.59
CA GLN A 96 -12.03 12.65 0.64
C GLN A 96 -11.24 11.34 0.55
N SER A 97 -10.69 11.09 -0.63
CA SER A 97 -9.63 10.11 -0.84
C SER A 97 -8.32 10.77 -1.29
N LYS A 98 -7.19 10.29 -0.76
CA LYS A 98 -5.84 10.66 -1.21
C LYS A 98 -5.05 9.39 -1.50
N GLN A 99 -4.38 9.34 -2.66
CA GLN A 99 -3.62 8.17 -3.08
C GLN A 99 -2.20 8.53 -3.52
N GLY A 100 -1.30 7.57 -3.34
CA GLY A 100 0.03 7.60 -3.95
C GLY A 100 -0.05 7.41 -5.46
N THR A 101 0.92 7.98 -6.15
CA THR A 101 1.17 7.77 -7.58
C THR A 101 2.67 7.58 -7.79
N CYS A 102 3.08 7.10 -8.96
CA CYS A 102 4.50 6.97 -9.27
C CYS A 102 5.25 8.31 -9.27
N GLU A 103 4.55 9.38 -9.62
CA GLU A 103 5.04 10.76 -9.68
C GLU A 103 5.14 11.40 -8.28
N ASN A 104 4.28 10.97 -7.35
CA ASN A 104 4.21 11.54 -6.02
C ASN A 104 5.38 11.09 -5.14
N ARG A 105 6.11 12.06 -4.56
CA ARG A 105 7.22 11.83 -3.63
C ARG A 105 6.79 11.86 -2.15
N ASP A 106 5.49 11.99 -1.87
CA ASP A 106 4.91 11.97 -0.52
C ASP A 106 5.09 10.57 0.10
N LYS A 107 6.08 10.47 1.01
CA LYS A 107 6.40 9.24 1.73
C LYS A 107 5.25 8.75 2.61
N ASN A 108 4.19 9.53 2.85
CA ASN A 108 3.00 9.06 3.55
C ASN A 108 2.09 8.19 2.65
N LEU A 109 2.34 8.14 1.33
CA LEU A 109 1.43 7.51 0.37
C LEU A 109 2.06 6.37 -0.42
N PHE A 110 3.28 5.95 -0.10
CA PHE A 110 3.87 4.76 -0.69
C PHE A 110 4.87 4.08 0.25
N VAL A 111 5.20 2.83 -0.07
CA VAL A 111 6.34 2.08 0.46
C VAL A 111 7.21 1.64 -0.69
N PHE A 112 8.52 1.84 -0.57
CA PHE A 112 9.48 1.36 -1.56
C PHE A 112 9.60 -0.16 -1.45
N GLU A 113 9.47 -0.88 -2.58
CA GLU A 113 9.62 -2.33 -2.60
C GLU A 113 11.03 -2.72 -3.02
N LYS A 114 11.45 -2.32 -4.21
CA LYS A 114 12.80 -2.57 -4.74
C LYS A 114 13.13 -1.64 -5.91
N TYR A 115 14.40 -1.61 -6.28
CA TYR A 115 14.77 -1.12 -7.61
C TYR A 115 14.49 -2.19 -8.66
N LEU A 116 14.07 -1.78 -9.85
CA LEU A 116 13.74 -2.68 -10.95
C LEU A 116 14.97 -3.02 -11.82
N ASP A 117 15.99 -2.15 -11.79
CA ASP A 117 17.10 -2.16 -12.75
C ASP A 117 18.47 -2.39 -12.11
N ARG A 118 18.53 -2.66 -10.81
CA ARG A 118 19.79 -2.94 -10.09
C ARG A 118 19.53 -3.80 -8.85
N SER A 119 20.55 -4.56 -8.43
CA SER A 119 20.55 -5.22 -7.13
C SER A 119 20.61 -4.15 -6.04
N ALA A 120 19.67 -4.23 -5.11
CA ALA A 120 19.58 -3.41 -3.92
C ALA A 120 18.75 -4.17 -2.88
N SER A 121 18.54 -3.55 -1.72
CA SER A 121 17.59 -4.06 -0.73
C SER A 121 16.17 -4.21 -1.32
N GLU A 122 15.54 -5.36 -1.06
CA GLU A 122 14.17 -5.69 -1.47
C GLU A 122 13.27 -5.88 -0.24
N LEU A 123 12.06 -5.35 -0.32
CA LEU A 123 11.06 -5.45 0.74
C LEU A 123 10.55 -6.89 0.85
N LYS A 124 10.83 -7.51 1.99
CA LYS A 124 10.39 -8.85 2.34
C LYS A 124 9.05 -8.85 3.05
N LYS A 125 8.83 -7.90 3.96
CA LYS A 125 7.59 -7.79 4.74
C LYS A 125 7.21 -6.33 4.91
N TYR A 126 5.90 -6.08 4.82
CA TYR A 126 5.29 -4.78 5.02
C TYR A 126 4.02 -4.91 5.85
N GLU A 127 3.87 -4.00 6.82
CA GLU A 127 2.69 -3.89 7.67
C GLU A 127 2.50 -2.42 8.09
N LEU A 128 1.25 -1.96 8.10
CA LEU A 128 0.86 -0.71 8.77
C LEU A 128 0.41 -1.03 10.18
N ILE A 129 1.02 -0.38 11.16
CA ILE A 129 0.71 -0.59 12.58
C ILE A 129 0.33 0.74 13.24
N ASN A 130 -0.25 0.66 14.44
CA ASN A 130 -0.59 1.83 15.25
C ASN A 130 -1.45 2.86 14.51
N ILE A 131 -2.36 2.40 13.64
CA ILE A 131 -3.27 3.25 12.88
C ILE A 131 -4.24 3.93 13.84
N LYS A 132 -4.24 5.26 13.85
CA LYS A 132 -5.08 6.11 14.69
C LYS A 132 -5.73 7.19 13.85
N THR A 133 -6.96 7.55 14.23
CA THR A 133 -7.75 8.61 13.61
C THR A 133 -8.03 9.69 14.64
N GLN A 134 -7.91 10.95 14.24
CA GLN A 134 -8.25 12.10 15.05
C GLN A 134 -9.04 13.10 14.20
N THR A 135 -10.21 13.53 14.67
CA THR A 135 -10.93 14.64 14.05
C THR A 135 -10.13 15.92 14.21
N VAL A 136 -10.03 16.70 13.14
CA VAL A 136 -9.34 17.99 13.14
C VAL A 136 -10.38 19.07 12.87
N GLU A 137 -10.30 20.17 13.61
CA GLU A 137 -11.09 21.38 13.37
C GLU A 137 -10.61 22.14 12.12
#